data_AF-A0A969DK74-F1
#
_entry.id   AF-A0A969DK74-F1
#
_cell.length_a   1.000
_cell.length_b   1.000
_cell.length_c   1.000
_cell.angle_alpha   90.00
_cell.angle_beta   90.00
_cell.angle_gamma   90.00
#
_symmetry.space_group_name_H-M   'P 1'
#
loop_
_entity.id
_entity.type
_entity.pdbx_description
1 polymer ?
#
loop_
_entity_poly.entity_id
_entity_poly.type
_entity_poly.pdbx_seq_one_letter_code
_entity_poly.pdbx_strand_id
1 'polypeptide(L)'
;QFEYDNGLRQTPPEKPIKEKLQQAINKATLDNPTLPLMIARLQIKGIEVRAGFTRNGKSKGISYCIDEQAFSGTNLGAAYTFNGLQKHLGVDYQEERDSESIKKLISNPNLALEIFKRHQQQQEELKRQKQKSKGFER
;
A
#
# COMPACT_ATOMS: atom_id res chain seq x y z
N GLN A 1 -27.57 15.50 5.24
CA GLN A 1 -28.34 14.23 5.20
C GLN A 1 -29.71 14.37 4.52
N PHE A 2 -30.02 15.43 3.75
CA PHE A 2 -31.40 15.74 3.29
C PHE A 2 -31.55 15.95 1.77
N GLU A 3 -30.60 15.50 0.94
CA GLU A 3 -30.63 15.74 -0.53
C GLU A 3 -30.69 14.44 -1.36
N TYR A 4 -31.09 13.32 -0.75
CA TYR A 4 -31.16 12.01 -1.43
C TYR A 4 -32.55 11.68 -2.01
N ASP A 5 -33.61 12.40 -1.60
CA ASP A 5 -35.00 12.00 -1.87
C ASP A 5 -35.53 12.46 -3.26
N ASN A 6 -34.85 13.39 -3.93
CA ASN A 6 -35.40 14.06 -5.12
C ASN A 6 -34.90 13.52 -6.48
N GLY A 7 -34.24 12.36 -6.55
CA GLY A 7 -34.09 11.59 -7.81
C GLY A 7 -33.34 12.25 -8.98
N LEU A 8 -32.59 13.34 -8.78
CA LEU A 8 -31.93 14.11 -9.87
C LEU A 8 -30.53 13.58 -10.28
N ARG A 9 -30.09 12.41 -9.81
CA ARG A 9 -28.84 11.77 -10.24
C ARG A 9 -29.02 10.26 -10.42
N GLN A 10 -28.71 9.74 -11.60
CA GLN A 10 -28.81 8.30 -11.94
C GLN A 10 -27.65 7.45 -11.39
N THR A 11 -26.66 8.06 -10.73
CA THR A 11 -25.52 7.36 -10.12
C THR A 11 -25.36 7.77 -8.66
N PRO A 12 -25.10 6.82 -7.73
CA PRO A 12 -24.74 7.17 -6.37
C PRO A 12 -23.51 8.10 -6.40
N PRO A 13 -23.38 9.05 -5.47
CA PRO A 13 -22.20 9.91 -5.42
C PRO A 13 -20.97 9.00 -5.40
N GLU A 14 -20.07 9.17 -6.37
CA GLU A 14 -18.82 8.45 -6.37
C GLU A 14 -18.14 8.63 -5.01
N LYS A 15 -17.74 7.53 -4.39
CA LYS A 15 -17.02 7.58 -3.11
C LYS A 15 -15.89 8.61 -3.22
N PRO A 16 -15.71 9.50 -2.24
CA PRO A 16 -14.64 10.49 -2.27
C PRO A 16 -13.30 9.83 -2.59
N ILE A 17 -12.46 10.45 -3.42
CA ILE A 17 -11.13 9.92 -3.78
C ILE A 17 -10.32 9.58 -2.52
N LYS A 18 -10.48 10.38 -1.46
CA LYS A 18 -9.96 10.11 -0.12
C LYS A 18 -10.34 8.72 0.41
N GLU A 19 -11.62 8.34 0.37
CA GLU A 19 -12.08 7.03 0.83
C GLU A 19 -11.57 5.89 -0.08
N LYS A 20 -11.52 6.13 -1.39
CA LYS A 20 -10.94 5.16 -2.35
C LYS A 20 -9.48 4.87 -1.99
N LEU A 21 -8.69 5.91 -1.72
CA LEU A 21 -7.29 5.77 -1.28
C LEU A 21 -7.16 5.05 0.06
N GLN A 22 -7.94 5.45 1.06
CA GLN A 22 -7.93 4.81 2.38
C GLN A 22 -8.26 3.31 2.28
N GLN A 23 -9.29 2.94 1.52
CA GLN A 23 -9.65 1.54 1.29
C GLN A 23 -8.55 0.78 0.54
N ALA A 24 -7.91 1.39 -0.46
CA ALA A 24 -6.81 0.78 -1.19
C ALA A 24 -5.60 0.52 -0.29
N ILE A 25 -5.24 1.49 0.56
CA ILE A 25 -4.15 1.38 1.53
C ILE A 25 -4.47 0.28 2.55
N ASN A 26 -5.65 0.29 3.17
CA ASN A 26 -6.04 -0.72 4.15
C ASN A 26 -5.98 -2.12 3.56
N LYS A 27 -6.49 -2.32 2.33
CA LYS A 27 -6.40 -3.60 1.62
C LYS A 27 -4.96 -3.99 1.33
N ALA A 28 -4.09 -3.03 1.02
CA ALA A 28 -2.69 -3.28 0.75
C ALA A 28 -1.91 -3.68 2.02
N THR A 29 -2.41 -3.37 3.21
CA THR A 29 -1.74 -3.59 4.51
C THR A 29 -2.34 -4.71 5.36
N LEU A 30 -3.40 -5.42 4.92
CA LEU A 30 -4.13 -6.41 5.73
C LEU A 30 -3.27 -7.53 6.33
N ASP A 31 -2.21 -7.91 5.64
CA ASP A 31 -1.28 -9.00 6.01
C ASP A 31 0.04 -8.47 6.59
N ASN A 32 0.08 -7.21 7.04
CA ASN A 32 1.25 -6.57 7.64
C ASN A 32 2.49 -6.66 6.73
N PRO A 33 2.41 -6.17 5.48
CA PRO A 33 3.50 -6.26 4.51
C PRO A 33 4.67 -5.35 4.91
N THR A 34 5.80 -5.57 4.25
CA THR A 34 6.87 -4.56 4.26
C THR A 34 6.46 -3.31 3.48
N LEU A 35 7.02 -2.16 3.83
CA LEU A 35 6.70 -0.91 3.13
C LEU A 35 6.95 -0.96 1.60
N PRO A 36 8.06 -1.53 1.08
CA PRO A 36 8.24 -1.72 -0.36
C PRO A 36 7.12 -2.54 -1.02
N LEU A 37 6.66 -3.60 -0.36
CA LEU A 37 5.60 -4.46 -0.88
C LEU A 37 4.25 -3.74 -0.90
N MET A 38 3.95 -2.98 0.15
CA MET A 38 2.77 -2.11 0.22
C MET A 38 2.77 -1.09 -0.93
N ILE A 39 3.89 -0.41 -1.17
CA ILE A 39 4.06 0.53 -2.29
C ILE A 39 3.83 -0.17 -3.62
N ALA A 40 4.44 -1.32 -3.85
CA ALA A 40 4.28 -2.09 -5.07
C ALA A 40 2.82 -2.47 -5.33
N ARG A 41 2.09 -2.91 -4.28
CA ARG A 41 0.65 -3.24 -4.38
C ARG A 41 -0.21 -2.04 -4.75
N LEU A 42 0.13 -0.85 -4.25
CA LEU A 42 -0.57 0.39 -4.60
C LEU A 42 -0.27 0.81 -6.04
N GLN A 43 0.99 0.76 -6.47
CA GLN A 43 1.39 1.12 -7.84
C GLN A 43 0.73 0.22 -8.89
N ILE A 44 0.59 -1.09 -8.63
CA ILE A 44 -0.14 -2.03 -9.52
C ILE A 44 -1.62 -1.65 -9.65
N LYS A 45 -2.20 -0.97 -8.64
CA LYS A 45 -3.58 -0.47 -8.66
C LYS A 45 -3.69 0.93 -9.28
N GLY A 46 -2.62 1.44 -9.88
CA GLY A 46 -2.57 2.79 -10.46
C GLY A 46 -2.40 3.90 -9.43
N ILE A 47 -2.04 3.58 -8.18
CA ILE A 47 -1.81 4.57 -7.13
C ILE A 47 -0.30 4.81 -7.02
N GLU A 48 0.14 6.00 -7.41
CA GLU A 48 1.53 6.40 -7.18
C GLU A 48 1.76 6.71 -5.71
N VAL A 49 2.88 6.22 -5.18
CA VAL A 49 3.31 6.54 -3.83
C VAL A 49 4.61 7.32 -3.90
N ARG A 50 4.67 8.44 -3.18
CA ARG A 50 5.86 9.26 -3.05
C ARG A 50 6.24 9.34 -1.59
N ALA A 51 7.47 8.97 -1.26
CA ALA A 51 8.03 9.10 0.07
C ALA A 51 9.34 9.88 -0.02
N GLY A 52 9.41 10.99 0.71
CA GLY A 52 10.64 11.78 0.81
C GLY A 52 11.45 11.33 2.02
N PHE A 53 12.77 11.28 1.91
CA PHE A 53 13.67 11.05 3.04
C PHE A 53 14.61 12.24 3.22
N THR A 54 14.98 12.52 4.47
CA THR A 54 16.01 13.49 4.82
C THR A 54 17.39 12.86 4.66
N ARG A 55 18.43 13.70 4.70
CA ARG A 55 19.83 13.23 4.65
C ARG A 55 20.19 12.29 5.81
N ASN A 56 19.44 12.36 6.91
CA ASN A 56 19.62 11.55 8.12
C ASN A 56 18.65 10.35 8.15
N GLY A 57 18.13 9.89 7.00
CA GLY A 57 17.25 8.72 6.91
C GLY A 57 15.79 8.94 7.32
N LYS A 58 15.50 9.98 8.11
CA LYS A 58 14.13 10.27 8.57
C LYS A 58 13.20 10.60 7.40
N SER A 59 11.99 10.04 7.41
CA SER A 59 10.95 10.38 6.42
C SER A 59 10.51 11.85 6.53
N LYS A 60 10.43 12.53 5.39
CA LYS A 60 9.80 13.85 5.23
C LYS A 60 8.27 13.77 5.12
N GLY A 61 7.73 12.56 5.05
CA GLY A 61 6.32 12.30 4.81
C GLY A 61 6.10 11.34 3.63
N ILE A 62 4.84 11.00 3.44
CA ILE A 62 4.35 10.14 2.38
C ILE A 62 3.11 10.78 1.74
N SER A 63 2.99 10.65 0.44
CA SER A 63 1.85 11.11 -0.35
C SER A 63 1.45 10.07 -1.39
N TYR A 64 0.18 10.10 -1.73
CA TYR A 64 -0.49 9.13 -2.61
C TYR A 64 -1.17 9.91 -3.73
N CYS A 65 -0.99 9.48 -4.97
CA CYS A 65 -1.65 10.07 -6.14
C CYS A 65 -2.49 9.01 -6.84
N ILE A 66 -3.74 9.34 -7.14
CA ILE A 66 -4.64 8.52 -7.96
C ILE A 66 -5.42 9.47 -8.86
N ASP A 67 -5.57 9.12 -10.14
CA ASP A 67 -6.30 9.94 -11.13
C ASP A 67 -5.87 11.42 -11.09
N GLU A 68 -4.55 11.66 -11.10
CA GLU A 68 -3.90 12.99 -11.05
C GLU A 68 -4.13 13.79 -9.76
N GLN A 69 -4.86 13.26 -8.79
CA GLN A 69 -5.13 13.92 -7.52
C GLN A 69 -4.26 13.36 -6.39
N ALA A 70 -3.41 14.24 -5.85
CA ALA A 70 -2.47 13.89 -4.78
C ALA A 70 -3.02 14.24 -3.39
N PHE A 71 -2.86 13.30 -2.46
CA PHE A 71 -3.18 13.47 -1.05
C PHE A 71 -1.96 13.14 -0.19
N SER A 72 -1.64 14.04 0.75
CA SER A 72 -0.65 13.71 1.78
C SER A 72 -1.21 12.67 2.75
N GLY A 73 -0.34 11.86 3.36
CA GLY A 73 -0.73 10.94 4.42
C GLY A 73 -1.47 11.67 5.55
N THR A 74 -1.05 12.89 5.90
CA THR A 74 -1.71 13.72 6.92
C THR A 74 -3.15 14.11 6.50
N ASN A 75 -3.36 14.43 5.22
CA ASN A 75 -4.71 14.73 4.68
C ASN A 75 -5.62 13.49 4.68
N LEU A 76 -5.06 12.30 4.48
CA LEU A 76 -5.79 11.04 4.57
C LEU A 76 -6.09 10.66 6.03
N GLY A 77 -5.22 11.04 6.97
CA GLY A 77 -5.39 10.84 8.41
C GLY A 77 -4.15 10.24 9.06
N ALA A 78 -4.09 10.29 10.41
CA ALA A 78 -2.89 9.91 11.16
C ALA A 78 -2.36 8.51 10.82
N ALA A 79 -3.24 7.52 10.60
CA ALA A 79 -2.89 6.15 10.23
C ALA A 79 -2.20 6.02 8.86
N TYR A 80 -2.39 6.99 7.96
CA TYR A 80 -1.88 6.94 6.59
C TYR A 80 -0.59 7.74 6.40
N THR A 81 -0.07 8.33 7.49
CA THR A 81 1.26 8.95 7.54
C THR A 81 2.35 7.88 7.56
N PHE A 82 3.60 8.21 7.22
CA PHE A 82 4.70 7.25 7.18
C PHE A 82 4.89 6.49 8.51
N ASN A 83 4.81 7.21 9.63
CA ASN A 83 4.86 6.60 10.97
C ASN A 83 3.54 5.92 11.34
N GLY A 84 2.42 6.44 10.86
CA GLY A 84 1.11 5.85 11.07
C GLY A 84 0.94 4.49 10.40
N LEU A 85 1.53 4.30 9.22
CA LEU A 85 1.52 3.01 8.53
C LEU A 85 2.11 1.90 9.40
N GLN A 86 3.23 2.19 10.07
CA GLN A 86 3.89 1.25 10.98
C GLN A 86 3.08 1.06 12.27
N LYS A 87 2.62 2.15 12.88
CA LYS A 87 1.95 2.11 14.20
C LYS A 87 0.51 1.60 14.16
N HIS A 88 -0.22 1.86 13.09
CA HIS A 88 -1.67 1.64 13.01
C HIS A 88 -2.05 0.61 11.96
N LEU A 89 -1.30 0.49 10.87
CA LEU A 89 -1.61 -0.43 9.77
C LEU A 89 -0.64 -1.63 9.69
N GLY A 90 0.24 -1.79 10.67
CA GLY A 90 1.12 -2.96 10.78
C GLY A 90 2.15 -3.07 9.66
N VAL A 91 2.45 -1.98 8.95
CA VAL A 91 3.47 -1.99 7.90
C VAL A 91 4.85 -2.11 8.53
N ASP A 92 5.63 -3.10 8.11
CA ASP A 92 6.99 -3.28 8.58
C ASP A 92 7.96 -2.43 7.74
N TYR A 93 8.67 -1.50 8.38
CA TYR A 93 9.68 -0.68 7.74
C TYR A 93 10.96 -0.71 8.55
N GLN A 94 12.05 -1.11 7.87
CA GLN A 94 13.39 -1.07 8.41
C GLN A 94 14.28 -0.30 7.44
N GLU A 95 14.87 0.81 7.89
CA GLU A 95 15.63 1.73 7.03
C GLU A 95 16.74 1.01 6.26
N GLU A 96 17.54 0.20 6.95
CA GLU A 96 18.69 -0.52 6.37
C GLU A 96 18.27 -1.55 5.32
N ARG A 97 17.10 -2.18 5.50
CA ARG A 97 16.58 -3.21 4.60
C ARG A 97 15.81 -2.62 3.41
N ASP A 98 15.02 -1.60 3.66
CA ASP A 98 13.94 -1.18 2.75
C ASP A 98 14.26 0.09 1.96
N SER A 99 15.14 0.97 2.45
CA SER A 99 15.35 2.30 1.85
C SER A 99 15.75 2.24 0.37
N GLU A 100 16.68 1.36 0.03
CA GLU A 100 17.14 1.20 -1.35
C GLU A 100 16.03 0.65 -2.26
N SER A 101 15.25 -0.30 -1.76
CA SER A 101 14.10 -0.87 -2.49
C SER A 101 13.03 0.19 -2.75
N ILE A 102 12.74 1.05 -1.75
CA ILE A 102 11.78 2.15 -1.87
C ILE A 102 12.26 3.19 -2.89
N LYS A 103 13.51 3.61 -2.82
CA LYS A 103 14.08 4.57 -3.79
C LYS A 103 13.97 4.04 -5.23
N LYS A 104 14.30 2.76 -5.44
CA LYS A 104 14.19 2.11 -6.74
C LYS A 104 12.73 2.04 -7.22
N LEU A 105 11.79 1.69 -6.35
CA LEU A 105 10.35 1.63 -6.65
C LEU A 105 9.74 2.99 -7.01
N ILE A 106 10.16 4.05 -6.32
CA ILE A 106 9.70 5.42 -6.61
C ILE A 106 10.26 5.90 -7.96
N SER A 107 11.52 5.57 -8.26
CA SER A 107 12.18 5.95 -9.52
C SER A 107 11.69 5.12 -10.72
N ASN A 108 11.38 3.84 -10.50
CA ASN A 108 10.96 2.92 -11.55
C ASN A 108 9.75 2.09 -11.09
N PRO A 109 8.52 2.55 -11.39
CA PRO A 109 7.29 1.84 -11.06
C PRO A 109 7.18 0.44 -11.69
N ASN A 110 7.90 0.13 -12.77
CA ASN A 110 7.88 -1.20 -13.38
C ASN A 110 8.40 -2.28 -12.43
N LEU A 111 9.24 -1.92 -11.45
CA LEU A 111 9.73 -2.84 -10.42
C LEU A 111 8.62 -3.33 -9.47
N ALA A 112 7.50 -2.61 -9.38
CA ALA A 112 6.37 -3.01 -8.55
C ALA A 112 5.85 -4.40 -8.92
N LEU A 113 5.75 -4.68 -10.22
CA LEU A 113 5.24 -5.94 -10.72
C LEU A 113 6.17 -7.11 -10.35
N GLU A 114 7.49 -6.90 -10.43
CA GLU A 114 8.47 -7.92 -10.05
C GLU A 114 8.42 -8.23 -8.56
N ILE A 115 8.39 -7.20 -7.71
CA ILE A 115 8.32 -7.35 -6.26
C ILE A 115 7.04 -8.08 -5.86
N PHE A 116 5.92 -7.74 -6.48
CA PHE A 116 4.65 -8.43 -6.24
C PHE A 116 4.69 -9.89 -6.67
N LYS A 117 5.23 -10.20 -7.87
CA LYS A 117 5.38 -11.58 -8.37
C LYS A 117 6.26 -12.43 -7.46
N ARG A 118 7.40 -11.89 -7.02
CA ARG A 118 8.31 -12.58 -6.08
C ARG A 118 7.61 -12.93 -4.77
N HIS A 119 6.84 -12.00 -4.22
CA HIS A 119 6.06 -12.26 -3.01
C HIS A 119 5.02 -13.36 -3.20
N GLN A 120 4.29 -13.38 -4.33
CA GLN A 120 3.33 -14.44 -4.64
C GLN A 120 4.01 -15.82 -4.76
N GLN A 121 5.14 -15.89 -5.45
CA GLN A 121 5.91 -17.13 -5.59
C GLN A 121 6.38 -17.67 -4.24
N GLN A 122 6.95 -16.82 -3.38
CA GLN A 122 7.36 -17.22 -2.03
C GLN A 122 6.19 -17.76 -1.20
N GLN A 123 5.03 -17.13 -1.28
CA GLN A 123 3.83 -17.60 -0.57
C GLN A 123 3.33 -18.95 -1.10
N GLU A 124 3.39 -19.18 -2.42
CA GLU A 124 3.02 -20.46 -3.02
C GLU A 124 4.00 -21.58 -2.63
N GLU A 125 5.30 -21.31 -2.69
CA GLU A 125 6.34 -22.27 -2.27
C GLU A 125 6.18 -22.65 -0.81
N LEU A 126 5.92 -21.68 0.07
CA LEU A 126 5.70 -21.93 1.49
C LEU A 126 4.45 -22.79 1.73
N LYS A 127 3.37 -22.56 0.97
CA LYS A 127 2.16 -23.40 1.00
C LYS A 127 2.46 -24.83 0.53
N ARG A 128 3.21 -24.98 -0.56
CA ARG A 128 3.63 -26.29 -1.09
C ARG A 128 4.48 -27.06 -0.08
N GLN A 129 5.43 -26.40 0.58
CA GLN A 129 6.26 -27.02 1.63
C GLN A 129 5.42 -27.48 2.82
N LYS A 130 4.48 -26.66 3.30
CA LYS A 130 3.56 -27.02 4.39
C LYS A 130 2.61 -28.17 4.05
N GLN A 131 2.22 -28.33 2.79
CA GLN A 131 1.41 -29.48 2.35
C GLN A 131 2.22 -30.78 2.29
N LYS A 132 3.48 -30.70 1.85
CA LYS A 132 4.39 -31.87 1.83
C LYS A 132 4.72 -32.36 3.24
N SER A 133 4.92 -31.47 4.22
CA SER A 133 5.21 -31.88 5.60
C SER A 133 4.00 -32.51 6.31
N LYS A 134 2.76 -32.06 6.02
CA LYS A 134 1.53 -32.67 6.56
C LYS A 134 1.19 -34.05 5.98
N GLY A 135 1.78 -34.43 4.85
CA GLY A 135 1.53 -35.72 4.19
C GLY A 135 2.41 -36.87 4.67
N PHE A 136 3.39 -36.61 5.53
CA PHE A 136 4.38 -37.61 5.97
C PHE A 136 4.03 -38.26 7.33
N GLU A 137 2.95 -37.85 7.99
CA GLU A 137 2.47 -38.41 9.27
C GLU A 137 1.33 -39.45 9.10
N ARG A 138 1.25 -40.17 7.97
CA ARG A 138 0.26 -41.24 7.76
C ARG A 138 0.90 -42.53 7.30
#